data_AF-A0A7C5J554-F1
#
_entry.id   AF-A0A7C5J554-F1
#
_cell.length_a   1.000
_cell.length_b   1.000
_cell.length_c   1.000
_cell.angle_alpha   90.00
_cell.angle_beta   90.00
_cell.angle_gamma   90.00
#
_symmetry.space_group_name_H-M   'P 1'
#
loop_
_entity.id
_entity.type
_entity.pdbx_description
1 polymer ?
#
loop_
_entity_poly.entity_id
_entity_poly.type
_entity_poly.pdbx_seq_one_letter_code
_entity_poly.pdbx_strand_id
1 'polypeptide(L)'
;MKRRLIRVLGDHVVHEVFDRARHERACRTVTLPTQRRRGAARRVLTGNPCGVSRASLHMPPKPAPTMTTCALPMRYPCAPDGRGATVAAPSRKPLASSRPLGRGGPGRLTLGDVARFSRFGGEHLLAIAVVAAVSVVAAVLARRSERLPAILARGIAAALLSAGIGYVVVDAIVGKPWSEIAPLHLCDVAVFIGAWALVRGEQLAYELTFLWGMAGTTPAMLWPELAEGFPHFRYFFYFAQHGLIVVGATYMTFGLGMRPRAKSPLYAWLVLNGYAAVLAVVNTLAKTNFLYLRELPRSSSPLDLFGPWPWYILGGEVIA
;
A
#
# COMPACT_ATOMS: atom_id res chain seq x y z
N MET A 1 9.66 40.05 17.15
CA MET A 1 9.17 39.03 18.11
C MET A 1 8.90 37.64 17.51
N LYS A 2 8.32 37.49 16.30
CA LYS A 2 7.97 36.16 15.72
C LYS A 2 9.14 35.17 15.48
N ARG A 3 10.37 35.63 15.22
CA ARG A 3 11.53 34.73 14.97
C ARG A 3 12.14 34.11 16.23
N ARG A 4 11.91 34.70 17.42
CA ARG A 4 12.35 34.09 18.70
C ARG A 4 11.39 33.01 19.18
N LEU A 5 10.09 33.14 18.92
CA LEU A 5 9.07 32.17 19.35
C LEU A 5 9.17 30.83 18.61
N ILE A 6 9.50 30.85 17.32
CA ILE A 6 9.69 29.62 16.51
C ILE A 6 10.97 28.87 16.90
N ARG A 7 12.02 29.59 17.34
CA ARG A 7 13.27 28.96 17.79
C ARG A 7 13.10 28.28 19.15
N VAL A 8 12.35 28.92 20.07
CA VAL A 8 12.05 28.35 21.39
C VAL A 8 11.11 27.13 21.30
N LEU A 9 10.14 27.11 20.38
CA LEU A 9 9.30 25.92 20.17
C LEU A 9 10.04 24.76 19.48
N GLY A 10 11.00 25.06 18.59
CA GLY A 10 11.83 24.03 17.95
C GLY A 10 12.77 23.33 18.94
N ASP A 11 13.38 24.09 19.85
CA ASP A 11 14.35 23.55 20.82
C ASP A 11 13.66 22.70 21.90
N HIS A 12 12.42 23.01 22.30
CA HIS A 12 11.66 22.20 23.26
C HIS A 12 11.25 20.83 22.73
N VAL A 13 10.82 20.74 21.47
CA VAL A 13 10.41 19.46 20.86
C VAL A 13 11.61 18.53 20.62
N VAL A 14 12.77 19.10 20.25
CA VAL A 14 14.00 18.31 20.03
C VAL A 14 14.57 17.77 21.35
N HIS A 15 14.52 18.55 22.43
CA HIS A 15 14.99 18.09 23.75
C HIS A 15 14.09 17.00 24.36
N GLU A 16 12.77 17.10 24.21
CA GLU A 16 11.83 16.11 24.77
C GLU A 16 11.92 14.74 24.06
N VAL A 17 12.24 14.73 22.77
CA VAL A 17 12.48 13.51 21.97
C VAL A 17 13.82 12.86 22.33
N PHE A 18 14.87 13.65 22.59
CA PHE A 18 16.18 13.13 22.95
C PHE A 18 16.25 12.55 24.38
N ASP A 19 15.50 13.10 25.34
CA ASP A 19 15.47 12.56 26.70
C ASP A 19 14.64 11.27 26.82
N ARG A 20 13.57 11.11 26.03
CA ARG A 20 12.89 9.80 25.90
C ARG A 20 13.81 8.71 25.36
N ALA A 21 14.65 9.05 24.38
CA ALA A 21 15.62 8.11 23.78
C ALA A 21 16.80 7.74 24.69
N ARG A 22 17.04 8.49 25.78
CA ARG A 22 18.00 8.12 26.84
C ARG A 22 17.38 7.25 27.93
N HIS A 23 16.12 7.48 28.29
CA HIS A 23 15.43 6.62 29.27
C HIS A 23 15.16 5.21 28.75
N GLU A 24 14.87 5.03 27.46
CA GLU A 24 14.65 3.69 26.88
C GLU A 24 15.95 2.85 26.78
N ARG A 25 17.12 3.50 26.70
CA ARG A 25 18.42 2.80 26.73
C ARG A 25 18.81 2.31 28.12
N ALA A 26 18.38 2.98 29.18
CA ALA A 26 18.63 2.54 30.55
C ALA A 26 17.82 1.29 30.94
N CYS A 27 16.63 1.09 30.35
CA CYS A 27 15.79 -0.08 30.62
C CYS A 27 16.21 -1.37 29.90
N ARG A 28 17.15 -1.32 28.93
CA ARG A 28 17.62 -2.53 28.21
C ARG A 28 18.78 -3.25 28.87
N THR A 29 19.31 -2.75 29.98
CA THR A 29 20.38 -3.39 30.77
C THR A 29 19.87 -3.75 32.16
N VAL A 30 18.92 -4.68 32.22
CA VAL A 30 18.65 -5.46 33.44
C VAL A 30 18.78 -6.94 33.06
N THR A 31 19.99 -7.46 33.24
CA THR A 31 20.29 -8.89 33.22
C THR A 31 19.56 -9.59 34.36
N LEU A 32 18.66 -10.51 34.03
CA LEU A 32 18.00 -11.40 34.98
C LEU A 32 19.03 -12.36 35.62
N PRO A 33 19.03 -12.56 36.94
CA PRO A 33 19.91 -13.54 37.58
C PRO A 33 19.43 -14.97 37.29
N THR A 34 20.38 -15.81 36.87
CA THR A 34 20.27 -17.26 36.75
C THR A 34 19.72 -17.89 38.04
N GLN A 35 18.51 -18.46 37.97
CA GLN A 35 17.90 -19.17 39.09
C GLN A 35 18.59 -20.53 39.29
N ARG A 36 19.51 -20.53 40.25
CA ARG A 36 20.18 -21.69 40.84
C ARG A 36 19.14 -22.60 41.53
N ARG A 37 18.74 -23.71 40.92
CA ARG A 37 18.01 -24.77 41.65
C ARG A 37 19.00 -25.66 42.39
N ARG A 38 19.00 -25.53 43.72
CA ARG A 38 19.69 -26.40 44.69
C ARG A 38 18.95 -27.74 44.78
N GLY A 39 19.71 -28.78 45.07
CA GLY A 39 19.31 -30.18 45.01
C GLY A 39 18.30 -30.62 46.06
N ALA A 40 17.69 -31.77 45.76
CA ALA A 40 17.28 -32.76 46.74
C ALA A 40 17.79 -34.13 46.26
N ALA A 41 18.65 -34.74 47.07
CA ALA A 41 19.08 -36.13 46.98
C ALA A 41 17.85 -37.06 47.18
N ARG A 42 17.81 -38.36 46.87
CA ARG A 42 18.82 -39.43 47.01
C ARG A 42 18.16 -40.71 46.46
N ARG A 43 18.82 -41.48 45.59
CA ARG A 43 18.87 -42.95 45.67
C ARG A 43 19.91 -43.49 44.69
N VAL A 44 20.98 -43.98 45.30
CA VAL A 44 21.99 -44.87 44.74
C VAL A 44 21.36 -46.25 44.56
N LEU A 45 21.72 -46.94 43.47
CA LEU A 45 21.98 -48.40 43.35
C LEU A 45 22.35 -48.65 41.87
N THR A 46 23.65 -48.68 41.54
CA THR A 46 24.49 -49.88 41.26
C THR A 46 24.42 -50.39 39.82
N GLY A 47 25.60 -50.53 39.17
CA GLY A 47 25.83 -51.63 38.24
C GLY A 47 26.30 -51.31 36.81
N ASN A 48 27.55 -50.84 36.70
CA ASN A 48 28.61 -51.16 35.72
C ASN A 48 28.40 -51.34 34.18
N PRO A 49 29.48 -51.11 33.40
CA PRO A 49 29.47 -50.83 31.96
C PRO A 49 30.04 -51.98 31.10
N CYS A 50 29.75 -51.99 29.81
CA CYS A 50 30.49 -52.67 28.71
C CYS A 50 29.79 -52.26 27.40
N GLY A 51 30.41 -51.98 26.26
CA GLY A 51 31.78 -52.05 25.80
C GLY A 51 31.77 -51.62 24.33
N VAL A 52 32.82 -50.93 23.90
CA VAL A 52 33.03 -50.49 22.51
C VAL A 52 33.46 -51.70 21.66
N SER A 53 32.92 -51.85 20.45
CA SER A 53 33.65 -52.51 19.36
C SER A 53 33.21 -52.00 17.98
N ARG A 54 34.21 -51.59 17.19
CA ARG A 54 34.14 -51.29 15.75
C ARG A 54 34.34 -52.59 14.96
N ALA A 55 33.58 -52.79 13.89
CA ALA A 55 34.04 -53.54 12.72
C ALA A 55 33.23 -53.15 11.47
N SER A 56 33.93 -53.11 10.34
CA SER A 56 33.55 -52.46 9.08
C SER A 56 32.85 -53.37 8.06
N LEU A 57 32.17 -52.71 7.11
CA LEU A 57 31.94 -53.08 5.70
C LEU A 57 31.10 -54.34 5.38
N HIS A 58 29.86 -54.12 4.93
CA HIS A 58 29.21 -54.84 3.82
C HIS A 58 28.00 -54.03 3.28
N MET A 59 28.02 -53.71 1.98
CA MET A 59 26.82 -53.48 1.11
C MET A 59 26.64 -54.75 0.25
N PRO A 60 25.48 -55.11 -0.36
CA PRO A 60 24.44 -54.25 -1.00
C PRO A 60 22.99 -54.82 -0.76
N PRO A 61 21.91 -54.60 -1.58
CA PRO A 61 21.62 -53.65 -2.68
C PRO A 61 20.31 -52.81 -2.51
N LYS A 62 20.14 -51.83 -3.42
CA LYS A 62 18.92 -51.00 -3.64
C LYS A 62 17.72 -51.83 -4.17
N PRO A 63 16.48 -51.42 -3.83
CA PRO A 63 15.34 -51.53 -4.75
C PRO A 63 14.83 -50.16 -5.24
N ALA A 64 14.36 -50.15 -6.50
CA ALA A 64 13.80 -49.03 -7.25
C ALA A 64 12.34 -48.72 -6.86
N PRO A 65 11.75 -47.59 -7.32
CA PRO A 65 10.61 -46.94 -6.68
C PRO A 65 9.25 -47.42 -7.22
N THR A 66 8.30 -47.68 -6.33
CA THR A 66 6.90 -47.95 -6.69
C THR A 66 6.08 -46.68 -6.51
N MET A 67 5.41 -46.26 -7.59
CA MET A 67 4.43 -45.18 -7.60
C MET A 67 3.21 -45.56 -6.74
N THR A 68 2.81 -44.67 -5.82
CA THR A 68 1.54 -44.77 -5.11
C THR A 68 0.61 -43.66 -5.60
N THR A 69 -0.32 -44.05 -6.47
CA THR A 69 -1.55 -43.32 -6.78
C THR A 69 -2.51 -43.41 -5.59
N CYS A 70 -2.84 -42.28 -4.96
CA CYS A 70 -3.90 -42.19 -3.96
C CYS A 70 -5.28 -42.10 -4.65
N ALA A 71 -6.03 -43.20 -4.63
CA ALA A 71 -7.47 -43.21 -4.87
C ALA A 71 -8.21 -43.21 -3.52
N LEU A 72 -9.06 -42.19 -3.30
CA LEU A 72 -9.98 -42.11 -2.16
C LEU A 72 -11.20 -43.03 -2.39
N PRO A 73 -11.70 -43.77 -1.38
CA PRO A 73 -12.98 -44.46 -1.49
C PRO A 73 -14.14 -43.57 -1.03
N MET A 74 -15.05 -43.28 -1.95
CA MET A 74 -16.43 -42.87 -1.67
C MET A 74 -17.20 -44.04 -1.06
N ARG A 75 -17.87 -43.83 0.08
CA ARG A 75 -18.89 -44.75 0.63
C ARG A 75 -20.17 -43.98 0.90
N TYR A 76 -21.20 -44.26 0.11
CA TYR A 76 -22.61 -43.96 0.40
C TYR A 76 -23.18 -45.02 1.36
N PRO A 77 -24.11 -44.68 2.26
CA PRO A 77 -25.04 -45.65 2.85
C PRO A 77 -26.41 -45.62 2.15
N CYS A 78 -26.89 -46.81 1.78
CA CYS A 78 -28.27 -47.08 1.35
C CYS A 78 -29.24 -47.11 2.53
N ALA A 79 -30.50 -46.76 2.23
CA ALA A 79 -31.66 -46.79 3.12
C ALA A 79 -32.22 -48.21 3.35
N PRO A 80 -33.14 -48.37 4.32
CA PRO A 80 -34.21 -49.35 4.23
C PRO A 80 -35.62 -48.71 4.28
N ASP A 81 -36.54 -49.34 3.56
CA ASP A 81 -37.97 -49.02 3.46
C ASP A 81 -38.78 -49.36 4.73
N GLY A 82 -39.87 -48.60 4.93
CA GLY A 82 -41.15 -49.23 5.27
C GLY A 82 -41.97 -48.65 6.44
N ARG A 83 -43.03 -47.93 6.06
CA ARG A 83 -44.37 -47.86 6.68
C ARG A 83 -44.62 -46.94 7.89
N GLY A 84 -45.39 -45.88 7.61
CA GLY A 84 -46.67 -45.62 8.27
C GLY A 84 -46.67 -44.65 9.46
N ALA A 85 -47.04 -43.39 9.21
CA ALA A 85 -48.01 -42.63 10.01
C ALA A 85 -48.12 -41.20 9.49
N THR A 86 -49.25 -40.90 8.87
CA THR A 86 -49.78 -39.56 8.63
C THR A 86 -50.10 -38.87 9.96
N VAL A 87 -49.48 -37.73 10.24
CA VAL A 87 -50.03 -36.73 11.17
C VAL A 87 -49.85 -35.33 10.57
N ALA A 88 -50.98 -34.64 10.50
CA ALA A 88 -51.17 -33.32 9.92
C ALA A 88 -50.45 -32.20 10.69
N ALA A 89 -50.28 -31.09 9.98
CA ALA A 89 -49.68 -29.83 10.41
C ALA A 89 -50.30 -29.23 11.69
N PRO A 90 -49.63 -28.21 12.27
CA PRO A 90 -50.20 -26.89 12.06
C PRO A 90 -49.19 -25.83 11.64
N SER A 91 -49.68 -24.95 10.77
CA SER A 91 -49.08 -23.70 10.35
C SER A 91 -48.67 -22.81 11.53
N ARG A 92 -47.47 -22.24 11.49
CA ARG A 92 -47.16 -20.98 12.17
C ARG A 92 -46.59 -19.99 11.16
N LYS A 93 -47.44 -19.03 10.77
CA LYS A 93 -47.04 -17.76 10.13
C LYS A 93 -46.42 -16.83 11.20
N PRO A 94 -45.73 -15.75 10.78
CA PRO A 94 -44.41 -15.40 11.30
C PRO A 94 -44.45 -14.51 12.54
N LEU A 95 -43.49 -14.70 13.45
CA LEU A 95 -43.26 -13.77 14.55
C LEU A 95 -42.60 -12.50 14.00
N ALA A 96 -43.42 -11.47 13.80
CA ALA A 96 -42.96 -10.10 13.73
C ALA A 96 -42.39 -9.67 15.10
N SER A 97 -41.47 -8.70 15.05
CA SER A 97 -41.10 -7.80 16.15
C SER A 97 -40.21 -8.35 17.28
N SER A 98 -38.91 -8.17 17.10
CA SER A 98 -38.10 -7.54 18.14
C SER A 98 -37.00 -6.68 17.50
N ARG A 99 -37.33 -5.42 17.20
CA ARG A 99 -36.33 -4.35 17.07
C ARG A 99 -35.61 -4.24 18.42
N PRO A 100 -34.28 -4.33 18.50
CA PRO A 100 -33.60 -3.76 19.65
C PRO A 100 -33.69 -2.24 19.53
N LEU A 101 -34.52 -1.64 20.38
CA LEU A 101 -34.45 -0.22 20.74
C LEU A 101 -33.11 0.00 21.46
N GLY A 102 -32.04 0.08 20.68
CA GLY A 102 -30.76 0.60 21.12
C GLY A 102 -30.90 2.10 21.32
N ARG A 103 -31.13 2.48 22.57
CA ARG A 103 -31.11 3.86 23.07
C ARG A 103 -29.98 4.66 22.42
N GLY A 104 -30.35 5.78 21.79
CA GLY A 104 -29.41 6.85 21.47
C GLY A 104 -28.81 7.39 22.77
N GLY A 105 -27.64 6.91 23.13
CA GLY A 105 -26.70 7.68 23.93
C GLY A 105 -26.02 8.72 23.03
N PRO A 106 -25.61 9.89 23.54
CA PRO A 106 -24.78 10.79 22.77
C PRO A 106 -23.56 10.00 22.31
N GLY A 107 -23.42 9.85 20.99
CA GLY A 107 -22.31 9.14 20.38
C GLY A 107 -21.03 9.72 20.95
N ARG A 108 -20.39 8.97 21.84
CA ARG A 108 -19.02 9.21 22.22
C ARG A 108 -18.24 8.96 20.94
N LEU A 109 -17.98 10.02 20.17
CA LEU A 109 -17.07 9.99 19.03
C LEU A 109 -15.73 9.57 19.60
N THR A 110 -15.48 8.27 19.60
CA THR A 110 -14.18 7.69 19.84
C THR A 110 -13.29 8.22 18.73
N LEU A 111 -12.24 8.94 19.10
CA LEU A 111 -11.15 9.41 18.22
C LEU A 111 -10.40 8.27 17.49
N GLY A 112 -10.95 7.05 17.46
CA GLY A 112 -10.33 5.82 17.00
C GLY A 112 -11.12 5.04 15.94
N ASP A 113 -12.35 5.42 15.59
CA ASP A 113 -13.07 4.76 14.50
C ASP A 113 -12.69 5.44 13.19
N VAL A 114 -11.50 5.13 12.68
CA VAL A 114 -11.07 5.58 11.35
C VAL A 114 -12.07 5.04 10.35
N ALA A 115 -12.84 5.93 9.72
CA ALA A 115 -13.83 5.54 8.73
C ALA A 115 -13.14 4.79 7.59
N ARG A 116 -13.71 3.66 7.16
CA ARG A 116 -13.23 2.95 5.98
C ARG A 116 -13.47 3.81 4.74
N PHE A 117 -12.49 3.86 3.84
CA PHE A 117 -12.66 4.61 2.61
C PHE A 117 -13.79 4.01 1.75
N SER A 118 -14.68 4.87 1.26
CA SER A 118 -15.79 4.50 0.38
C SER A 118 -15.55 5.06 -1.01
N ARG A 119 -15.30 4.17 -1.98
CA ARG A 119 -15.14 4.56 -3.40
C ARG A 119 -16.44 5.18 -3.90
N PHE A 120 -16.31 6.32 -4.54
CA PHE A 120 -17.42 7.17 -5.02
C PHE A 120 -18.37 7.66 -3.92
N GLY A 121 -17.96 7.60 -2.64
CA GLY A 121 -18.63 8.32 -1.56
C GLY A 121 -18.42 9.83 -1.64
N GLY A 122 -19.14 10.58 -0.79
CA GLY A 122 -19.08 12.05 -0.78
C GLY A 122 -17.66 12.62 -0.65
N GLU A 123 -16.86 12.07 0.27
CA GLU A 123 -15.47 12.50 0.47
C GLU A 123 -14.61 12.27 -0.77
N HIS A 124 -14.75 11.11 -1.41
CA HIS A 124 -14.02 10.80 -2.64
C HIS A 124 -14.36 11.77 -3.78
N LEU A 125 -15.65 12.01 -4.02
CA LEU A 125 -16.11 12.94 -5.05
C LEU A 125 -15.68 14.36 -4.76
N LEU A 126 -15.68 14.76 -3.48
CA LEU A 126 -15.17 16.06 -3.05
C LEU A 126 -13.68 16.20 -3.33
N ALA A 127 -12.86 15.18 -3.04
CA ALA A 127 -11.44 15.22 -3.35
C ALA A 127 -11.16 15.37 -4.86
N ILE A 128 -11.88 14.62 -5.69
CA ILE A 128 -11.79 14.75 -7.16
C ILE A 128 -12.22 16.16 -7.59
N ALA A 129 -13.33 16.67 -7.08
CA ALA A 129 -13.83 18.01 -7.40
C ALA A 129 -12.83 19.11 -7.00
N VAL A 130 -12.18 18.99 -5.84
CA VAL A 130 -11.14 19.91 -5.39
C VAL A 130 -9.94 19.89 -6.34
N VAL A 131 -9.46 18.71 -6.73
CA VAL A 131 -8.34 18.60 -7.68
C VAL A 131 -8.69 19.22 -9.04
N ALA A 132 -9.90 18.96 -9.54
CA ALA A 132 -10.38 19.56 -10.78
C ALA A 132 -10.48 21.09 -10.68
N ALA A 133 -11.05 21.60 -9.58
CA ALA A 133 -11.17 23.04 -9.33
C ALA A 133 -9.79 23.71 -9.22
N VAL A 134 -8.85 23.12 -8.48
CA VAL A 134 -7.47 23.63 -8.37
C VAL A 134 -6.78 23.63 -9.73
N SER A 135 -6.96 22.59 -10.54
CA SER A 135 -6.40 22.52 -11.90
C SER A 135 -6.91 23.67 -12.78
N VAL A 136 -8.22 23.92 -12.79
CA VAL A 136 -8.83 25.01 -13.55
C VAL A 136 -8.37 26.38 -13.03
N VAL A 137 -8.41 26.60 -11.72
CA VAL A 137 -8.00 27.87 -11.10
C VAL A 137 -6.53 28.16 -11.39
N ALA A 138 -5.64 27.17 -11.21
CA ALA A 138 -4.22 27.35 -11.49
C ALA A 138 -3.97 27.71 -12.95
N ALA A 139 -4.62 27.03 -13.90
CA ALA A 139 -4.50 27.32 -15.32
C ALA A 139 -5.05 28.71 -15.71
N VAL A 140 -6.19 29.13 -15.12
CA VAL A 140 -6.77 30.45 -15.36
C VAL A 140 -5.89 31.56 -14.78
N LEU A 141 -5.39 31.39 -13.55
CA LEU A 141 -4.53 32.38 -12.90
C LEU A 141 -3.19 32.54 -13.61
N ALA A 142 -2.62 31.47 -14.19
CA ALA A 142 -1.42 31.56 -15.01
C ALA A 142 -1.59 32.55 -16.17
N ARG A 143 -2.75 32.57 -16.82
CA ARG A 143 -2.99 33.42 -17.99
C ARG A 143 -3.33 34.88 -17.65
N ARG A 144 -3.47 35.23 -16.37
CA ARG A 144 -3.87 36.57 -15.92
C ARG A 144 -2.71 37.50 -15.59
N SER A 145 -1.47 37.02 -15.61
CA SER A 145 -0.31 37.81 -15.23
C SER A 145 0.97 37.27 -15.85
N GLU A 146 1.93 38.15 -16.12
CA GLU A 146 3.28 37.79 -16.57
C GLU A 146 4.12 37.10 -15.47
N ARG A 147 3.84 37.38 -14.18
CA ARG A 147 4.66 36.89 -13.06
C ARG A 147 4.11 35.65 -12.37
N LEU A 148 2.78 35.47 -12.39
CA LEU A 148 2.13 34.35 -11.73
C LEU A 148 2.54 32.98 -12.29
N PRO A 149 2.76 32.80 -13.60
CA PRO A 149 3.17 31.52 -14.15
C PRO A 149 4.38 30.91 -13.44
N ALA A 150 5.47 31.67 -13.34
CA ALA A 150 6.71 31.18 -12.72
C ALA A 150 6.54 30.90 -11.21
N ILE A 151 5.76 31.73 -10.50
CA ILE A 151 5.50 31.56 -9.06
C ILE A 151 4.66 30.30 -8.81
N LEU A 152 3.57 30.14 -9.56
CA LEU A 152 2.67 28.99 -9.45
C LEU A 152 3.39 27.70 -9.86
N ALA A 153 4.19 27.71 -10.93
CA ALA A 153 4.98 26.54 -11.33
C ALA A 153 5.92 26.07 -10.20
N ARG A 154 6.67 27.00 -9.59
CA ARG A 154 7.55 26.70 -8.44
C ARG A 154 6.76 26.26 -7.22
N GLY A 155 5.60 26.85 -6.97
CA GLY A 155 4.70 26.47 -5.87
C GLY A 155 4.15 25.06 -6.03
N ILE A 156 3.66 24.71 -7.22
CA ILE A 156 3.18 23.36 -7.55
C ILE A 156 4.33 22.34 -7.45
N ALA A 157 5.52 22.67 -7.98
CA ALA A 157 6.70 21.81 -7.86
C ALA A 157 7.09 21.57 -6.39
N ALA A 158 7.09 22.62 -5.56
CA ALA A 158 7.36 22.49 -4.13
C ALA A 158 6.28 21.65 -3.43
N ALA A 159 5.01 21.83 -3.78
CA ALA A 159 3.91 21.05 -3.23
C ALA A 159 4.02 19.56 -3.61
N LEU A 160 4.36 19.26 -4.88
CA LEU A 160 4.62 17.90 -5.37
C LEU A 160 5.69 17.20 -4.54
N LEU A 161 6.86 17.83 -4.42
CA LEU A 161 7.96 17.27 -3.64
C LEU A 161 7.61 17.13 -2.16
N SER A 162 6.90 18.11 -1.58
CA SER A 162 6.47 18.05 -0.19
C SER A 162 5.48 16.92 0.06
N ALA A 163 4.55 16.66 -0.86
CA ALA A 163 3.62 15.55 -0.77
C ALA A 163 4.34 14.20 -0.86
N GLY A 164 5.25 14.03 -1.83
CA GLY A 164 6.05 12.80 -1.99
C GLY A 164 6.96 12.51 -0.80
N ILE A 165 7.72 13.51 -0.34
CA ILE A 165 8.57 13.39 0.85
C ILE A 165 7.70 13.12 2.09
N GLY A 166 6.59 13.82 2.23
CA GLY A 166 5.68 13.64 3.36
C GLY A 166 5.11 12.22 3.43
N TYR A 167 4.72 11.64 2.30
CA TYR A 167 4.24 10.25 2.24
C TYR A 167 5.30 9.27 2.76
N VAL A 168 6.52 9.38 2.22
CA VAL A 168 7.68 8.54 2.61
C VAL A 168 8.02 8.70 4.10
N VAL A 169 8.06 9.95 4.60
CA VAL A 169 8.39 10.24 5.99
C VAL A 169 7.35 9.65 6.93
N VAL A 170 6.06 9.79 6.63
CA VAL A 170 5.01 9.25 7.50
C VAL A 170 5.03 7.73 7.51
N ASP A 171 5.19 7.08 6.36
CA ASP A 171 5.30 5.62 6.30
C ASP A 171 6.55 5.09 7.03
N ALA A 172 7.65 5.84 7.01
CA ALA A 172 8.84 5.54 7.79
C ALA A 172 8.60 5.68 9.31
N ILE A 173 7.88 6.72 9.74
CA ILE A 173 7.52 6.92 11.17
C ILE A 173 6.59 5.80 11.66
N VAL A 174 5.68 5.32 10.81
CA VAL A 174 4.80 4.19 11.11
C VAL A 174 5.55 2.85 11.15
N GLY A 175 6.81 2.82 10.68
CA GLY A 175 7.68 1.65 10.75
C GLY A 175 7.42 0.63 9.65
N LYS A 176 6.93 1.06 8.49
CA LYS A 176 6.81 0.17 7.32
C LYS A 176 8.20 -0.30 6.86
N PRO A 177 8.29 -1.48 6.23
CA PRO A 177 9.55 -1.94 5.66
C PRO A 177 9.95 -1.08 4.47
N TRP A 178 11.25 -1.00 4.19
CA TRP A 178 11.80 -0.22 3.07
C TRP A 178 11.19 -0.60 1.71
N SER A 179 10.80 -1.88 1.56
CA SER A 179 10.17 -2.42 0.34
C SER A 179 8.81 -1.80 0.03
N GLU A 180 8.15 -1.21 1.02
CA GLU A 180 6.86 -0.53 0.88
C GLU A 180 6.98 1.00 0.88
N ILE A 181 8.12 1.53 1.37
CA ILE A 181 8.36 2.97 1.50
C ILE A 181 9.08 3.55 0.27
N ALA A 182 9.90 2.74 -0.41
CA ALA A 182 10.76 3.23 -1.47
C ALA A 182 9.92 3.90 -2.59
N PRO A 183 10.24 5.15 -2.98
CA PRO A 183 9.46 5.94 -3.93
C PRO A 183 9.74 5.50 -5.37
N LEU A 184 9.46 4.23 -5.66
CA LEU A 184 9.73 3.57 -6.93
C LEU A 184 8.46 3.28 -7.72
N HIS A 185 7.27 3.54 -7.17
CA HIS A 185 6.06 3.48 -7.98
C HIS A 185 6.05 4.59 -9.03
N LEU A 186 5.28 4.39 -10.10
CA LEU A 186 5.25 5.31 -11.23
C LEU A 186 4.83 6.73 -10.81
N CYS A 187 3.88 6.85 -9.88
CA CYS A 187 3.44 8.15 -9.37
C CYS A 187 4.53 8.86 -8.55
N ASP A 188 5.38 8.13 -7.82
CA ASP A 188 6.50 8.71 -7.07
C ASP A 188 7.54 9.28 -8.04
N VAL A 189 7.87 8.54 -9.10
CA VAL A 189 8.78 9.03 -10.14
C VAL A 189 8.15 10.22 -10.89
N ALA A 190 6.85 10.17 -11.17
CA ALA A 190 6.12 11.26 -11.80
C ALA A 190 6.10 12.55 -10.95
N VAL A 191 6.15 12.45 -9.61
CA VAL A 191 6.33 13.62 -8.72
C VAL A 191 7.65 14.33 -9.04
N PHE A 192 8.75 13.59 -9.11
CA PHE A 192 10.07 14.17 -9.39
C PHE A 192 10.17 14.73 -10.82
N ILE A 193 9.70 13.97 -11.81
CA ILE A 193 9.68 14.39 -13.22
C ILE A 193 8.79 15.62 -13.40
N GLY A 194 7.61 15.64 -12.78
CA GLY A 194 6.67 16.76 -12.86
C GLY A 194 7.22 18.02 -12.19
N ALA A 195 7.84 17.90 -11.02
CA ALA A 195 8.53 19.02 -10.37
C ALA A 195 9.67 19.56 -11.25
N TRP A 196 10.46 18.67 -11.87
CA TRP A 196 11.51 19.05 -12.80
C TRP A 196 10.96 19.77 -14.04
N ALA A 197 9.89 19.24 -14.65
CA ALA A 197 9.22 19.83 -15.80
C ALA A 197 8.70 21.24 -15.50
N LEU A 198 8.06 21.43 -14.34
CA LEU A 198 7.53 22.73 -13.90
C LEU A 198 8.62 23.79 -13.69
N VAL A 199 9.79 23.38 -13.18
CA VAL A 199 10.89 24.32 -12.91
C VAL A 199 11.73 24.61 -14.14
N ARG A 200 11.95 23.61 -15.00
CA ARG A 200 12.90 23.68 -16.12
C ARG A 200 12.23 23.86 -17.48
N GLY A 201 10.93 23.60 -17.59
CA GLY A 201 10.19 23.65 -18.86
C GLY A 201 10.67 22.61 -19.88
N GLU A 202 11.26 21.50 -19.44
CA GLU A 202 11.81 20.49 -20.33
C GLU A 202 10.68 19.67 -20.98
N GLN A 203 10.74 19.53 -22.31
CA GLN A 203 9.64 19.01 -23.11
C GLN A 203 9.36 17.53 -22.84
N LEU A 204 10.39 16.69 -22.72
CA LEU A 204 10.22 15.27 -22.45
C LEU A 204 9.63 15.06 -21.04
N ALA A 205 10.14 15.76 -20.03
CA ALA A 205 9.63 15.67 -18.66
C ALA A 205 8.17 16.12 -18.57
N TYR A 206 7.79 17.18 -19.28
CA TYR A 206 6.39 17.58 -19.42
C TYR A 206 5.55 16.47 -20.05
N GLU A 207 6.01 15.90 -21.17
CA GLU A 207 5.28 14.84 -21.89
C GLU A 207 5.07 13.60 -21.03
N LEU A 208 6.10 13.16 -20.30
CA LEU A 208 6.01 12.06 -19.35
C LEU A 208 5.00 12.38 -18.23
N THR A 209 5.10 13.57 -17.63
CA THR A 209 4.18 14.01 -16.57
C THR A 209 2.73 14.07 -17.07
N PHE A 210 2.53 14.58 -18.28
CA PHE A 210 1.20 14.69 -18.88
C PHE A 210 0.62 13.32 -19.20
N LEU A 211 1.36 12.47 -19.92
CA LEU A 211 0.86 11.17 -20.34
C LEU A 211 0.66 10.23 -19.15
N TRP A 212 1.64 10.14 -18.23
CA TRP A 212 1.49 9.31 -17.04
C TRP A 212 0.47 9.88 -16.05
N GLY A 213 0.37 11.20 -15.94
CA GLY A 213 -0.65 11.86 -15.11
C GLY A 213 -2.08 11.60 -15.62
N MET A 214 -2.29 11.70 -16.93
CA MET A 214 -3.61 11.51 -17.51
C MET A 214 -3.99 10.03 -17.66
N ALA A 215 -3.07 9.17 -18.12
CA ALA A 215 -3.36 7.75 -18.36
C ALA A 215 -3.17 6.86 -17.13
N GLY A 216 -2.27 7.22 -16.20
CA GLY A 216 -1.97 6.42 -15.01
C GLY A 216 -2.55 7.01 -13.73
N THR A 217 -2.19 8.26 -13.41
CA THR A 217 -2.56 8.89 -12.13
C THR A 217 -4.06 9.21 -12.05
N THR A 218 -4.68 9.65 -13.14
CA THR A 218 -6.12 9.96 -13.15
C THR A 218 -6.97 8.72 -12.88
N PRO A 219 -6.78 7.56 -13.55
CA PRO A 219 -7.47 6.32 -13.16
C PRO A 219 -7.18 5.86 -11.73
N ALA A 220 -5.94 6.01 -11.23
CA ALA A 220 -5.61 5.69 -9.84
C ALA A 220 -6.38 6.57 -8.84
N MET A 221 -6.70 7.82 -9.18
CA MET A 221 -7.59 8.65 -8.38
C MET A 221 -9.04 8.18 -8.43
N LEU A 222 -9.52 7.65 -9.56
CA LEU A 222 -10.89 7.18 -9.72
C LEU A 222 -11.12 5.80 -9.06
N TRP A 223 -10.13 4.92 -9.11
CA TRP A 223 -10.11 3.61 -8.43
C TRP A 223 -8.99 3.54 -7.39
N PRO A 224 -9.10 4.29 -6.29
CA PRO A 224 -8.02 4.35 -5.32
C PRO A 224 -7.85 3.03 -4.55
N GLU A 225 -6.59 2.62 -4.40
CA GLU A 225 -6.16 1.61 -3.44
C GLU A 225 -5.92 2.28 -2.08
N LEU A 226 -7.02 2.59 -1.38
CA LEU A 226 -6.97 3.24 -0.08
C LEU A 226 -7.93 2.53 0.88
N ALA A 227 -7.43 2.14 2.05
CA ALA A 227 -8.23 1.48 3.08
C ALA A 227 -8.85 2.51 4.05
N GLU A 228 -8.07 3.51 4.44
CA GLU A 228 -8.43 4.51 5.43
C GLU A 228 -9.07 5.73 4.76
N GLY A 229 -10.31 6.02 5.13
CA GLY A 229 -11.07 7.17 4.66
C GLY A 229 -10.72 8.46 5.40
N PHE A 230 -11.42 9.54 5.04
CA PHE A 230 -11.33 10.81 5.75
C PHE A 230 -11.70 10.63 7.24
N PRO A 231 -10.99 11.27 8.20
CA PRO A 231 -9.89 12.24 8.05
C PRO A 231 -8.49 11.63 8.27
N HIS A 232 -8.20 10.43 7.76
CA HIS A 232 -6.90 9.79 7.97
C HIS A 232 -5.78 10.46 7.15
N PHE A 233 -4.55 10.51 7.67
CA PHE A 233 -3.43 11.16 6.95
C PHE A 233 -3.18 10.54 5.57
N ARG A 234 -3.33 9.20 5.43
CA ARG A 234 -3.13 8.49 4.15
C ARG A 234 -4.09 8.98 3.08
N TYR A 235 -5.33 9.31 3.47
CA TYR A 235 -6.30 9.91 2.57
C TYR A 235 -5.78 11.23 2.00
N PHE A 236 -5.30 12.13 2.86
CA PHE A 236 -4.80 13.43 2.41
C PHE A 236 -3.56 13.30 1.53
N PHE A 237 -2.55 12.51 1.93
CA PHE A 237 -1.36 12.35 1.11
C PHE A 237 -1.64 11.64 -0.21
N TYR A 238 -2.54 10.66 -0.24
CA TYR A 238 -2.92 9.97 -1.47
C TYR A 238 -3.51 10.95 -2.49
N PHE A 239 -4.56 11.69 -2.12
CA PHE A 239 -5.20 12.64 -3.03
C PHE A 239 -4.33 13.87 -3.32
N ALA A 240 -3.49 14.31 -2.38
CA ALA A 240 -2.55 15.40 -2.61
C ALA A 240 -1.48 14.99 -3.63
N GLN A 241 -0.81 13.86 -3.46
CA GLN A 241 0.24 13.40 -4.38
C GLN A 241 -0.31 13.17 -5.79
N HIS A 242 -1.38 12.38 -5.91
CA HIS A 242 -1.97 12.07 -7.21
C HIS A 242 -2.61 13.32 -7.85
N GLY A 243 -3.33 14.10 -7.05
CA GLY A 243 -3.97 15.32 -7.52
C GLY A 243 -2.97 16.36 -8.01
N LEU A 244 -1.84 16.54 -7.32
CA LEU A 244 -0.82 17.51 -7.72
C LEU A 244 -0.11 17.14 -9.02
N ILE A 245 0.03 15.83 -9.34
CA ILE A 245 0.55 15.41 -10.66
C ILE A 245 -0.41 15.85 -11.76
N VAL A 246 -1.73 15.62 -11.58
CA VAL A 246 -2.77 16.05 -12.53
C VAL A 246 -2.82 17.58 -12.64
N VAL A 247 -2.75 18.29 -11.52
CA VAL A 247 -2.66 19.76 -11.50
C VAL A 247 -1.43 20.22 -12.26
N GLY A 248 -0.25 19.64 -12.03
CA GLY A 248 0.99 20.00 -12.74
C GLY A 248 0.89 19.78 -14.24
N ALA A 249 0.40 18.61 -14.66
CA ALA A 249 0.20 18.27 -16.08
C ALA A 249 -0.78 19.22 -16.80
N THR A 250 -1.94 19.46 -16.19
CA THR A 250 -2.97 20.34 -16.75
C THR A 250 -2.54 21.81 -16.69
N TYR A 251 -1.81 22.21 -15.65
CA TYR A 251 -1.24 23.54 -15.52
C TYR A 251 -0.22 23.85 -16.62
N MET A 252 0.72 22.94 -16.90
CA MET A 252 1.67 23.10 -18.01
C MET A 252 0.94 23.17 -19.37
N THR A 253 -0.09 22.36 -19.54
CA THR A 253 -0.83 22.28 -20.82
C THR A 253 -1.74 23.49 -21.07
N PHE A 254 -2.59 23.83 -20.10
CA PHE A 254 -3.61 24.86 -20.25
C PHE A 254 -3.18 26.23 -19.69
N GLY A 255 -2.29 26.24 -18.69
CA GLY A 255 -1.74 27.46 -18.10
C GLY A 255 -0.53 27.97 -18.86
N LEU A 256 0.48 27.11 -19.09
CA LEU A 256 1.73 27.49 -19.78
C LEU A 256 1.68 27.27 -21.30
N GLY A 257 0.64 26.61 -21.82
CA GLY A 257 0.47 26.39 -23.26
C GLY A 257 1.34 25.29 -23.87
N MET A 258 2.00 24.45 -23.05
CA MET A 258 2.78 23.32 -23.54
C MET A 258 1.87 22.28 -24.23
N ARG A 259 2.40 21.58 -25.22
CA ARG A 259 1.66 20.56 -25.99
C ARG A 259 2.50 19.30 -26.19
N PRO A 260 1.92 18.10 -26.03
CA PRO A 260 2.64 16.87 -26.29
C PRO A 260 2.94 16.74 -27.80
N ARG A 261 4.15 16.32 -28.14
CA ARG A 261 4.52 16.04 -29.54
C ARG A 261 3.79 14.78 -30.04
N ALA A 262 3.55 14.68 -31.34
CA ALA A 262 2.86 13.51 -31.92
C ALA A 262 3.54 12.15 -31.60
N LYS A 263 4.87 12.15 -31.42
CA LYS A 263 5.65 10.95 -31.06
C LYS A 263 5.77 10.73 -29.54
N SER A 264 5.27 11.65 -28.71
CA SER A 264 5.42 11.56 -27.26
C SER A 264 4.76 10.32 -26.63
N PRO A 265 3.60 9.81 -27.11
CA PRO A 265 3.05 8.56 -26.58
C PRO A 265 4.02 7.39 -26.72
N LEU A 266 4.63 7.24 -27.90
CA LEU A 266 5.64 6.20 -28.14
C LEU A 266 6.86 6.35 -27.21
N TYR A 267 7.36 7.58 -27.01
CA TYR A 267 8.48 7.80 -26.10
C TYR A 267 8.12 7.52 -24.65
N ALA A 268 6.93 7.95 -24.19
CA ALA A 268 6.46 7.67 -22.84
C ALA A 268 6.26 6.17 -22.60
N TRP A 269 5.74 5.46 -23.60
CA TRP A 269 5.60 4.00 -23.60
C TRP A 269 6.97 3.29 -23.52
N LEU A 270 7.95 3.72 -24.33
CA LEU A 270 9.31 3.18 -24.30
C LEU A 270 10.00 3.42 -22.95
N VAL A 271 9.87 4.63 -22.40
CA VAL A 271 10.43 4.97 -21.08
C VAL A 271 9.76 4.17 -19.98
N LEU A 272 8.43 4.01 -20.03
CA LEU A 272 7.68 3.20 -19.08
C LEU A 272 8.13 1.73 -19.12
N ASN A 273 8.26 1.15 -20.31
CA ASN A 273 8.72 -0.23 -20.47
C ASN A 273 10.17 -0.43 -20.03
N GLY A 274 11.05 0.51 -20.37
CA GLY A 274 12.43 0.52 -19.87
C GLY A 274 12.49 0.58 -18.34
N TYR A 275 11.65 1.43 -17.74
CA TYR A 275 11.54 1.52 -16.28
C TYR A 275 10.95 0.25 -15.65
N ALA A 276 9.92 -0.34 -16.27
CA ALA A 276 9.34 -1.60 -15.84
C ALA A 276 10.34 -2.75 -15.90
N ALA A 277 11.20 -2.82 -16.92
CA ALA A 277 12.26 -3.82 -17.01
C ALA A 277 13.27 -3.70 -15.85
N VAL A 278 13.68 -2.46 -15.51
CA VAL A 278 14.54 -2.21 -14.34
C VAL A 278 13.84 -2.66 -13.06
N LEU A 279 12.58 -2.30 -12.87
CA LEU A 279 11.82 -2.69 -11.68
C LEU A 279 11.52 -4.18 -11.63
N ALA A 280 11.43 -4.90 -12.75
CA ALA A 280 11.30 -6.35 -12.76
C ALA A 280 12.53 -7.01 -12.11
N VAL A 281 13.73 -6.49 -12.39
CA VAL A 281 14.97 -6.94 -11.74
C VAL A 281 14.94 -6.61 -10.24
N VAL A 282 14.61 -5.36 -9.88
CA VAL A 282 14.51 -4.94 -8.47
C VAL A 282 13.50 -5.80 -7.70
N ASN A 283 12.30 -5.98 -8.24
CA ASN A 283 11.24 -6.79 -7.66
C ASN A 283 11.65 -8.25 -7.45
N THR A 284 12.45 -8.81 -8.37
CA THR A 284 12.94 -10.19 -8.26
C THR A 284 14.00 -10.35 -7.18
N LEU A 285 14.93 -9.40 -7.09
CA LEU A 285 16.04 -9.42 -6.14
C LEU A 285 15.59 -9.06 -4.72
N ALA A 286 14.81 -7.99 -4.59
CA ALA A 286 14.35 -7.45 -3.31
C ALA A 286 13.02 -8.03 -2.82
N LYS A 287 12.41 -8.92 -3.60
CA LYS A 287 11.09 -9.52 -3.34
C LYS A 287 9.96 -8.49 -3.18
N THR A 288 10.08 -7.33 -3.83
CA THR A 288 9.07 -6.26 -3.86
C THR A 288 8.06 -6.42 -4.99
N ASN A 289 7.07 -5.53 -5.07
CA ASN A 289 6.03 -5.53 -6.11
C ASN A 289 5.74 -4.10 -6.65
N PHE A 290 6.78 -3.36 -7.03
CA PHE A 290 6.62 -2.07 -7.69
C PHE A 290 5.96 -2.23 -9.06
N LEU A 291 5.16 -1.23 -9.47
CA LEU A 291 4.35 -1.27 -10.70
C LEU A 291 3.38 -2.46 -10.81
N TYR A 292 3.16 -3.20 -9.72
CA TYR A 292 2.34 -4.43 -9.70
C TYR A 292 2.80 -5.47 -10.72
N LEU A 293 4.11 -5.57 -10.99
CA LEU A 293 4.66 -6.49 -12.00
C LEU A 293 4.62 -7.96 -11.59
N ARG A 294 4.43 -8.27 -10.31
CA ARG A 294 4.40 -9.65 -9.79
C ARG A 294 3.01 -10.10 -9.36
N GLU A 295 2.27 -9.20 -8.71
CA GLU A 295 0.95 -9.49 -8.16
C GLU A 295 0.04 -8.26 -8.28
N LEU A 296 -1.27 -8.49 -8.42
CA LEU A 296 -2.28 -7.44 -8.42
C LEU A 296 -2.36 -6.72 -7.06
N PRO A 297 -2.81 -5.44 -7.04
CA PRO A 297 -3.12 -4.75 -5.79
C PRO A 297 -4.14 -5.53 -4.95
N ARG A 298 -4.15 -5.32 -3.64
CA ARG A 298 -5.10 -6.02 -2.74
C ARG A 298 -6.53 -5.51 -2.90
N SER A 299 -6.67 -4.31 -3.46
CA SER A 299 -7.94 -3.68 -3.69
C SER A 299 -8.34 -3.79 -5.16
N SER A 300 -9.64 -3.92 -5.42
CA SER A 300 -10.17 -4.00 -6.79
C SER A 300 -9.66 -2.86 -7.68
N SER A 301 -9.08 -3.22 -8.81
CA SER A 301 -8.42 -2.33 -9.78
C SER A 301 -8.92 -2.62 -11.19
N PRO A 302 -8.88 -1.65 -12.13
CA PRO A 302 -9.12 -1.91 -13.54
C PRO A 302 -8.24 -3.05 -14.11
N LEU A 303 -7.06 -3.29 -13.53
CA LEU A 303 -6.18 -4.39 -13.94
C LEU A 303 -6.81 -5.77 -13.76
N ASP A 304 -7.76 -5.92 -12.84
CA ASP A 304 -8.46 -7.19 -12.57
C ASP A 304 -9.26 -7.69 -13.80
N LEU A 305 -9.60 -6.78 -14.72
CA LEU A 305 -10.37 -7.09 -15.93
C LEU A 305 -9.57 -7.90 -16.97
N PHE A 306 -8.25 -7.89 -16.90
CA PHE A 306 -7.37 -8.47 -17.90
C PHE A 306 -6.88 -9.89 -17.55
N GLY A 307 -7.38 -10.47 -16.45
CA GLY A 307 -7.10 -11.85 -16.06
C GLY A 307 -5.85 -12.03 -15.19
N PRO A 308 -5.38 -13.27 -14.99
CA PRO A 308 -4.29 -13.57 -14.08
C PRO A 308 -2.93 -13.12 -14.63
N TRP A 309 -1.92 -13.08 -13.76
CA TRP A 309 -0.53 -12.85 -14.18
C TRP A 309 -0.11 -13.86 -15.27
N PRO A 310 0.59 -13.45 -16.35
CA PRO A 310 1.06 -12.09 -16.69
C PRO A 310 0.09 -11.31 -17.60
N TRP A 311 -1.12 -11.83 -17.88
CA TRP A 311 -2.04 -11.26 -18.87
C TRP A 311 -2.51 -9.85 -18.53
N TYR A 312 -2.64 -9.51 -17.24
CA TYR A 312 -3.02 -8.15 -16.87
C TYR A 312 -1.97 -7.09 -17.18
N ILE A 313 -0.70 -7.48 -17.25
CA ILE A 313 0.38 -6.58 -17.64
C ILE A 313 0.23 -6.27 -19.13
N LEU A 314 0.04 -7.31 -19.95
CA LEU A 314 -0.18 -7.16 -21.39
C LEU A 314 -1.47 -6.38 -21.71
N GLY A 315 -2.55 -6.63 -20.97
CA GLY A 315 -3.79 -5.85 -21.08
C GLY A 315 -3.59 -4.38 -20.75
N GLY A 316 -2.80 -4.09 -19.71
CA GLY A 316 -2.37 -2.73 -19.38
C GLY A 316 -1.58 -2.06 -20.50
N GLU A 317 -0.61 -2.77 -21.09
CA GLU A 317 0.21 -2.28 -22.21
C GLU A 317 -0.60 -1.94 -23.47
N VAL A 318 -1.69 -2.66 -23.74
CA VAL A 318 -2.56 -2.39 -24.90
C VAL A 318 -3.38 -1.10 -24.71
N ILE A 319 -3.65 -0.71 -23.46
CA ILE A 319 -4.45 0.48 -23.12
C ILE A 319 -3.57 1.72 -22.93
N ALA A 320 -2.34 1.53 -22.45
CA ALA A 320 -1.36 2.57 -22.18
C ALA A 320 -0.89 3.29 -23.46
#